data_AF-A0A6G2DE84-F1
#
_entry.id   AF-A0A6G2DE84-F1
#
_cell.length_a   1.000
_cell.length_b   1.000
_cell.length_c   1.000
_cell.angle_alpha   90.00
_cell.angle_beta   90.00
_cell.angle_gamma   90.00
#
_symmetry.space_group_name_H-M   'P 1'
#
loop_
_entity.id
_entity.type
_entity.pdbx_description
1 polymer ?
#
loop_
_entity_poly.entity_id
_entity_poly.type
_entity_poly.pdbx_seq_one_letter_code
_entity_poly.pdbx_strand_id
1 'polypeptide(L)' 'MYLGDLMEKAECGQFSILSFLLQESQTTVKAVMEETGFSKATLTKYVTLLNDKALDSGLELTIHSEDENLRLSIGAA' A
#
# COMPACT_ATOMS: atom_id res chain seq x y z
N MET A 1 -6.51 18.25 -10.74
CA MET A 1 -5.23 18.08 -10.03
C MET A 1 -5.46 17.01 -8.98
N TYR A 2 -4.84 15.85 -9.16
CA TYR A 2 -4.91 14.76 -8.19
C TYR A 2 -3.80 14.95 -7.16
N LEU A 3 -4.00 14.55 -5.90
CA LEU A 3 -2.99 14.75 -4.84
C LEU A 3 -1.64 14.13 -5.23
N GLY A 4 -1.68 13.00 -5.95
CA GLY A 4 -0.48 12.33 -6.48
C GLY A 4 0.33 13.14 -7.49
N ASP A 5 -0.24 14.19 -8.10
CA ASP A 5 0.50 15.09 -9.01
C ASP A 5 1.53 15.96 -8.27
N LEU A 6 1.38 16.09 -6.93
CA LEU A 6 2.28 16.87 -6.08
C LEU A 6 3.37 16.03 -5.41
N MET A 7 3.34 14.72 -5.57
CA MET A 7 4.20 13.78 -4.84
C MET A 7 5.33 13.26 -5.73
N GLU A 8 6.43 12.81 -5.12
CA GLU A 8 7.41 12.04 -5.88
C GLU A 8 6.78 10.74 -6.39
N LYS A 9 7.28 10.22 -7.51
CA LYS A 9 6.72 9.00 -8.15
C LYS A 9 6.56 7.83 -7.18
N ALA A 10 7.53 7.62 -6.29
CA ALA A 10 7.47 6.54 -5.31
C ALA A 10 6.45 6.79 -4.20
N GLU A 11 6.28 8.04 -3.78
CA GLU A 11 5.30 8.44 -2.76
C GLU A 11 3.89 8.41 -3.32
N CYS A 12 3.69 8.87 -4.56
CA CYS A 12 2.45 8.72 -5.30
C CYS A 12 2.05 7.23 -5.41
N GLY A 13 3.01 6.35 -5.72
CA GLY A 13 2.73 4.91 -5.78
C GLY A 13 2.36 4.29 -4.43
N GLN A 14 3.05 4.67 -3.36
CA GLN A 14 2.69 4.29 -1.98
C GLN A 14 1.28 4.79 -1.62
N PHE A 15 0.98 6.04 -1.95
CA PHE A 15 -0.33 6.66 -1.71
C PHE A 15 -1.45 5.93 -2.47
N SER A 16 -1.24 5.55 -3.73
CA SER A 16 -2.24 4.80 -4.50
C SER A 16 -2.57 3.44 -3.88
N ILE A 17 -1.55 2.68 -3.45
CA ILE A 17 -1.75 1.38 -2.79
C ILE A 17 -2.50 1.57 -1.47
N LEU A 18 -2.07 2.52 -0.64
CA LEU A 18 -2.70 2.76 0.65
C LEU A 18 -4.15 3.24 0.48
N SER A 19 -4.41 4.14 -0.49
CA SER A 19 -5.75 4.65 -0.79
C SER A 19 -6.70 3.53 -1.21
N PHE A 20 -6.22 2.59 -2.02
CA PHE A 20 -7.01 1.41 -2.40
C PHE A 20 -7.31 0.53 -1.19
N LEU A 21 -6.30 0.19 -0.40
CA LEU A 21 -6.46 -0.67 0.77
C LEU A 21 -7.28 -0.02 1.90
N LEU A 22 -7.35 1.31 1.98
CA LEU A 22 -8.24 2.00 2.91
C LEU A 22 -9.72 1.83 2.53
N GLN A 23 -10.04 1.60 1.26
CA GLN A 23 -11.39 1.29 0.79
C GLN A 23 -11.69 -0.20 0.88
N GLU A 24 -10.71 -1.04 0.50
CA GLU A 24 -10.76 -2.50 0.57
C GLU A 24 -9.64 -3.02 1.46
N SER A 25 -9.91 -3.13 2.77
CA SER A 25 -8.90 -3.52 3.77
C SER A 25 -8.34 -4.92 3.57
N GLN A 26 -9.01 -5.79 2.82
CA GLN A 26 -8.52 -7.09 2.42
C GLN A 26 -8.86 -7.37 0.96
N THR A 27 -7.84 -7.70 0.17
CA THR A 27 -7.96 -7.88 -1.28
C THR A 27 -6.85 -8.81 -1.80
N THR A 28 -6.80 -9.02 -3.11
CA THR A 28 -5.74 -9.82 -3.73
C THR A 28 -4.65 -8.93 -4.31
N VAL A 29 -3.41 -9.43 -4.34
CA VAL A 29 -2.27 -8.79 -5.04
C VAL A 29 -2.65 -8.46 -6.48
N LYS A 30 -3.39 -9.35 -7.14
CA LYS A 30 -3.88 -9.16 -8.52
C LYS A 30 -4.80 -7.93 -8.64
N ALA A 31 -5.77 -7.78 -7.74
CA ALA A 31 -6.69 -6.64 -7.77
C ALA A 31 -5.95 -5.31 -7.61
N VAL A 32 -4.99 -5.23 -6.68
CA VAL A 32 -4.17 -4.02 -6.50
C VAL A 32 -3.32 -3.73 -7.74
N MET A 33 -2.77 -4.75 -8.39
CA MET A 33 -2.01 -4.57 -9.63
C MET A 33 -2.89 -4.08 -10.79
N GLU A 34 -4.11 -4.58 -10.90
CA GLU A 34 -5.07 -4.14 -11.93
C GLU A 34 -5.49 -2.69 -11.71
N GLU A 35 -5.76 -2.29 -10.46
CA GLU A 35 -6.15 -0.92 -10.11
C GLU A 35 -4.98 0.07 -10.30
N THR A 36 -3.79 -0.29 -9.81
CA THR A 36 -2.65 0.63 -9.79
C THR A 36 -1.80 0.59 -11.06
N GLY A 37 -1.94 -0.46 -11.88
CA GLY A 37 -1.07 -0.73 -13.02
C GLY A 37 0.36 -1.15 -12.64
N PHE A 38 0.63 -1.40 -11.35
CA PHE A 38 1.97 -1.77 -10.89
C PHE A 38 2.30 -3.23 -11.17
N SER A 39 3.59 -3.48 -11.42
CA SER A 39 4.11 -4.86 -11.37
C SER A 39 4.08 -5.38 -9.93
N LYS A 40 4.04 -6.70 -9.76
CA LYS A 40 4.13 -7.33 -8.43
C LYS A 40 5.39 -6.89 -7.67
N ALA A 41 6.54 -6.81 -8.36
CA ALA A 41 7.79 -6.36 -7.75
C ALA A 41 7.71 -4.90 -7.24
N THR A 42 7.05 -4.03 -8.00
CA THR A 42 6.82 -2.63 -7.60
C THR A 42 5.87 -2.55 -6.40
N LEU A 43 4.78 -3.32 -6.43
CA LEU A 43 3.82 -3.41 -5.34
C LEU A 43 4.48 -3.89 -4.04
N THR A 44 5.23 -5.00 -4.08
CA THR A 44 5.97 -5.52 -2.93
C THR A 44 6.95 -4.49 -2.37
N LYS A 45 7.71 -3.81 -3.24
CA LYS A 45 8.63 -2.75 -2.82
C LYS A 45 7.90 -1.63 -2.06
N TYR A 46 6.77 -1.16 -2.59
CA TYR A 46 6.02 -0.07 -1.95
C TYR A 46 5.33 -0.50 -0.66
N VAL A 47 4.85 -1.74 -0.57
CA VAL A 47 4.33 -2.31 0.69
C VAL A 47 5.42 -2.37 1.76
N THR A 48 6.62 -2.83 1.42
CA THR A 48 7.78 -2.82 2.34
C THR A 48 8.08 -1.40 2.81
N LEU A 49 8.20 -0.43 1.89
CA LEU A 49 8.47 0.97 2.25
C LEU A 49 7.37 1.59 3.13
N LEU A 50 6.10 1.24 2.91
CA LEU A 50 4.99 1.70 3.75
C LEU A 50 5.11 1.16 5.17
N ASN A 51 5.36 -0.14 5.31
CA ASN A 51 5.53 -0.78 6.62
C ASN A 51 6.76 -0.24 7.36
N ASP A 52 7.90 -0.07 6.66
CA ASP A 52 9.12 0.49 7.24
C ASP A 52 8.89 1.93 7.73
N LYS A 53 8.24 2.78 6.91
CA LYS A 53 7.90 4.15 7.31
C LYS A 53 6.92 4.20 8.48
N ALA A 54 5.93 3.31 8.51
CA ALA A 54 4.98 3.22 9.62
C ALA A 54 5.72 2.87 10.93
N LEU A 55 6.61 1.88 10.88
CA LEU A 55 7.45 1.48 11.99
C LEU A 55 8.36 2.62 12.47
N ASP A 56 9.09 3.26 11.55
CA ASP A 56 10.00 4.37 11.86
C ASP A 56 9.26 5.58 12.46
N SER A 57 7.99 5.78 12.09
CA SER A 57 7.16 6.88 12.56
C SER A 57 6.32 6.53 13.81
N GLY A 58 6.38 5.28 14.30
CA GLY A 58 5.55 4.81 15.41
C GLY A 58 4.05 4.79 15.09
N LEU A 59 3.67 4.61 13.82
CA LEU A 59 2.29 4.50 13.39
C LEU A 59 1.80 3.04 13.51
N GLU A 60 0.62 2.85 14.08
CA GLU A 60 -0.05 1.55 14.14
C GLU A 60 -0.68 1.20 12.78
N LEU A 61 0.16 0.94 11.78
CA LEU A 61 -0.24 0.55 10.44
C LEU A 61 0.63 -0.60 9.96
N THR A 62 0.00 -1.65 9.43
CA THR A 62 0.72 -2.77 8.82
C THR A 62 -0.07 -3.32 7.64
N ILE A 63 0.61 -3.52 6.52
CA ILE A 63 0.09 -4.22 5.36
C ILE A 63 0.68 -5.63 5.38
N HIS A 64 -0.17 -6.62 5.59
CA HIS A 64 0.16 -8.04 5.53
C HIS A 64 0.08 -8.51 4.09
N SER A 65 1.02 -9.38 3.69
CA SER A 65 1.05 -10.02 2.38
C SER A 65 1.21 -11.53 2.56
N GLU A 66 0.14 -12.30 2.33
CA GLU A 66 0.09 -13.76 2.53
C GLU A 66 -0.65 -14.43 1.37
N ASP A 67 -0.04 -15.44 0.73
CA ASP A 67 -0.65 -16.25 -0.34
C ASP A 67 -1.42 -15.46 -1.41
N GLU A 68 -0.78 -14.46 -2.00
CA GLU A 68 -1.37 -13.54 -2.99
C GLU A 68 -2.51 -12.64 -2.46
N ASN A 69 -2.69 -12.54 -1.15
CA ASN A 69 -3.60 -11.60 -0.52
C ASN A 69 -2.84 -10.45 0.14
N LEU A 70 -3.46 -9.28 0.13
CA LEU A 70 -3.02 -8.10 0.87
C LEU A 70 -4.10 -7.71 1.89
N ARG A 71 -3.67 -7.43 3.11
CA ARG A 71 -4.56 -6.94 4.17
C ARG A 71 -3.94 -5.74 4.88
N LEU A 72 -4.68 -4.64 4.92
CA LEU A 72 -4.34 -3.47 5.72
C LEU A 72 -4.94 -3.59 7.12
N SER A 73 -4.09 -3.41 8.12
CA SER A 73 -4.45 -3.32 9.54
C SER A 73 -4.04 -1.94 10.06
N ILE A 74 -4.97 -1.24 10.73
CA ILE A 74 -4.75 0.08 11.32
C ILE A 74 -5.26 0.05 12.77
N GLY A 75 -4.43 0.52 13.70
CA GLY A 75 -4.72 0.52 15.13
C GLY A 75 -4.53 -0.85 15.79
N ALA A 76 -4.77 -0.91 17.11
CA ALA A 76 -4.89 -2.17 17.82
C ALA A 76 -6.06 -2.99 17.28
N ALA A 77 -5.76 -4.22 16.82
CA ALA A 77 -6.73 -5.21 16.37
C ALA A 77 -7.74 -5.59 17.48
#